data_AF-A0AA97K705-F1
#
_entry.id   AF-A0AA97K705-F1
#
_cell.length_a   1.000
_cell.length_b   1.000
_cell.length_c   1.000
_cell.angle_alpha   90.00
_cell.angle_beta   90.00
_cell.angle_gamma   90.00
#
_symmetry.space_group_name_H-M   'P 1'
#
loop_
_entity.id
_entity.type
_entity.pdbx_description
1 polymer ?
#
loop_
_entity_poly.entity_id
_entity_poly.type
_entity_poly.pdbx_seq_one_letter_code
_entity_poly.pdbx_strand_id
1 'polypeptide(L)'
;MRFSSCILFLGWWVTGRSSMTSGAYPRPSISVEPSENLTLGAHATIYCKNKHHDKVQFKLHKEPGSAKYPLAAQEKSQAEFFIQNVSPSDAGIYWCQYCLSDQCSDFSDKVAIYVTDPSLSKPFIRAEPKGQIDLGLNVTIECQGPEDGLNFSLHQSRNLTASRKREPGGDTKELLLSMVTLEDAGSYTCQYHLAGNPFVWSEPSNPVDLILRDPNLPQPSIKGKPSRHLAPGSKVTIHCQGPQNGLNFSLHKSGNLTASQKAKPDKNTTKFILHDITSENAGTYTCQYVHSNHSFIWSRPSQPVELVVTAGSSKVIWASSAGGLSILLLLLVAFLFYRKRRTGFSSRERHEPVNVPMQSHTGADQEEVTYVTLDQRLLKAMQSADPARVPEPCVYEAVAKNRIKAGPEAK
;
A
#
# COMPACT_ATOMS: atom_id res chain seq x y z
N MET A 1 -3.34 64.38 -99.39
CA MET A 1 -4.35 65.21 -98.68
C MET A 1 -4.36 64.77 -97.23
N ARG A 2 -4.01 65.68 -96.31
CA ARG A 2 -4.00 65.52 -94.86
C ARG A 2 -5.29 66.11 -94.30
N PHE A 3 -5.92 65.46 -93.32
CA PHE A 3 -6.81 65.96 -92.24
C PHE A 3 -7.27 64.69 -91.47
N SER A 4 -7.48 64.58 -90.15
CA SER A 4 -7.32 65.43 -88.96
C SER A 4 -7.53 64.52 -87.72
N SER A 5 -6.90 64.84 -86.59
CA SER A 5 -7.32 64.74 -85.16
C SER A 5 -8.64 64.02 -84.78
N CYS A 6 -8.88 63.38 -83.62
CA CYS A 6 -8.33 63.49 -82.26
C CYS A 6 -9.12 62.56 -81.28
N ILE A 7 -8.43 62.03 -80.25
CA ILE A 7 -8.80 61.82 -78.81
C ILE A 7 -10.02 60.92 -78.41
N LEU A 8 -9.79 59.88 -77.60
CA LEU A 8 -10.12 59.80 -76.13
C LEU A 8 -10.10 58.38 -75.55
N PHE A 9 -9.38 58.27 -74.42
CA PHE A 9 -9.36 57.17 -73.46
C PHE A 9 -10.67 57.06 -72.69
N LEU A 10 -11.23 55.85 -72.56
CA LEU A 10 -12.01 55.36 -71.42
C LEU A 10 -11.79 53.83 -71.42
N GLY A 11 -11.09 53.20 -70.47
CA GLY A 11 -11.50 53.08 -69.08
C GLY A 11 -12.31 51.79 -68.89
N TRP A 12 -11.69 50.61 -69.06
CA TRP A 12 -12.35 49.33 -68.75
C TRP A 12 -12.03 48.95 -67.30
N TRP A 13 -12.98 49.21 -66.41
CA TRP A 13 -12.98 48.67 -65.06
C TRP A 13 -13.29 47.18 -65.11
N VAL A 14 -12.34 46.36 -64.68
CA VAL A 14 -12.56 44.94 -64.38
C VAL A 14 -13.52 44.87 -63.19
N THR A 15 -14.74 44.38 -63.44
CA THR A 15 -15.64 43.94 -62.37
C THR A 15 -15.12 42.61 -61.85
N GLY A 16 -14.21 42.68 -60.88
CA GLY A 16 -13.92 41.57 -59.99
C GLY A 16 -15.18 41.29 -59.17
N ARG A 17 -16.00 40.36 -59.63
CA ARG A 17 -17.08 39.77 -58.82
C ARG A 17 -16.40 38.91 -57.76
N SER A 18 -16.01 39.54 -56.66
CA SER A 18 -15.62 38.84 -55.44
C SER A 18 -16.84 38.01 -55.04
N SER A 19 -16.77 36.69 -55.23
CA SER A 19 -17.67 35.79 -54.52
C SER A 19 -17.45 36.05 -53.04
N MET A 20 -18.41 36.74 -52.42
CA MET A 20 -18.52 36.91 -50.99
C MET A 20 -18.85 35.52 -50.43
N THR A 21 -17.81 34.73 -50.13
CA THR A 21 -17.95 33.53 -49.31
C THR A 21 -18.47 33.98 -47.96
N SER A 22 -19.68 33.54 -47.61
CA SER A 22 -20.28 33.68 -46.29
C SER A 22 -19.23 33.28 -45.24
N GLY A 23 -18.82 34.25 -44.42
CA GLY A 23 -17.65 34.15 -43.55
C GLY A 23 -17.87 33.18 -42.40
N ALA A 24 -17.27 31.99 -42.46
CA ALA A 24 -17.17 31.11 -41.31
C ALA A 24 -16.12 31.66 -40.34
N TYR A 25 -16.56 32.12 -39.16
CA TYR A 25 -15.64 32.56 -38.11
C TYR A 25 -14.78 31.37 -37.62
N PRO A 26 -13.48 31.57 -37.39
CA PRO A 26 -12.57 30.48 -37.02
C PRO A 26 -12.93 29.84 -35.68
N ARG A 27 -12.75 28.52 -35.58
CA ARG A 27 -12.99 27.72 -34.37
C ARG A 27 -12.14 28.20 -33.17
N PRO A 28 -12.71 28.34 -31.96
CA PRO A 28 -11.94 28.62 -30.74
C PRO A 28 -11.23 27.38 -30.18
N SER A 29 -10.22 27.60 -29.34
CA SER A 29 -9.56 26.54 -28.56
C SER A 29 -10.13 26.46 -27.15
N ILE A 30 -10.26 25.24 -26.61
CA ILE A 30 -10.65 24.98 -25.22
C ILE A 30 -9.52 24.27 -24.46
N SER A 31 -9.37 24.55 -23.17
CA SER A 31 -8.43 23.85 -22.27
C SER A 31 -8.90 23.93 -20.82
N VAL A 32 -8.46 23.00 -19.97
CA VAL A 32 -8.80 22.97 -18.53
C VAL A 32 -7.53 23.04 -17.70
N GLU A 33 -7.49 23.89 -16.67
CA GLU A 33 -6.38 24.01 -15.72
C GLU A 33 -6.87 23.70 -14.30
N PRO A 34 -6.13 22.92 -13.48
CA PRO A 34 -4.80 22.37 -13.74
C PRO A 34 -4.78 21.11 -14.64
N SER A 35 -5.90 20.38 -14.74
CA SER A 35 -6.05 19.23 -15.63
C SER A 35 -7.52 18.86 -15.81
N GLU A 36 -7.80 17.92 -16.71
CA GLU A 36 -9.13 17.34 -16.95
C GLU A 36 -9.60 16.39 -15.84
N ASN A 37 -8.67 15.88 -15.01
CA ASN A 37 -8.96 14.97 -13.92
C ASN A 37 -8.98 15.74 -12.59
N LEU A 38 -10.17 15.98 -12.07
CA LEU A 38 -10.39 16.79 -10.87
C LEU A 38 -10.80 15.89 -9.69
N THR A 39 -10.55 16.37 -8.47
CA THR A 39 -11.06 15.75 -7.24
C THR A 39 -12.20 16.59 -6.70
N LEU A 40 -13.19 15.96 -6.05
CA LEU A 40 -14.29 16.66 -5.39
C LEU A 40 -13.76 17.75 -4.44
N GLY A 41 -14.35 18.94 -4.52
CA GLY A 41 -13.98 20.11 -3.72
C GLY A 41 -12.80 20.92 -4.27
N ALA A 42 -12.13 20.46 -5.32
CA ALA A 42 -11.05 21.22 -5.98
C ALA A 42 -11.58 22.46 -6.71
N HIS A 43 -10.65 23.22 -7.29
CA HIS A 43 -10.93 24.36 -8.16
C HIS A 43 -10.31 24.10 -9.53
N ALA A 44 -11.02 24.50 -10.57
CA ALA A 44 -10.53 24.41 -11.94
C ALA A 44 -11.06 25.58 -12.77
N THR A 45 -10.33 25.92 -13.84
CA THR A 45 -10.75 26.92 -14.80
C THR A 45 -10.80 26.31 -16.19
N ILE A 46 -11.93 26.45 -16.86
CA ILE A 46 -12.04 26.16 -18.29
C ILE A 46 -11.74 27.44 -19.05
N TYR A 47 -10.76 27.37 -19.94
CA TYR A 47 -10.37 28.48 -20.80
C TYR A 47 -10.91 28.26 -22.20
N CYS A 48 -11.53 29.31 -22.76
CA CYS A 48 -11.89 29.36 -24.16
C CYS A 48 -11.23 30.54 -24.82
N LYS A 49 -10.46 30.30 -25.88
CA LYS A 49 -9.63 31.35 -26.52
C LYS A 49 -9.95 31.43 -28.01
N ASN A 50 -9.97 32.65 -28.52
CA ASN A 50 -9.94 32.92 -29.96
C ASN A 50 -8.76 33.86 -30.23
N LYS A 51 -8.19 33.86 -31.44
CA LYS A 51 -7.01 34.69 -31.77
C LYS A 51 -7.31 35.87 -32.70
N HIS A 52 -8.57 36.01 -33.11
CA HIS A 52 -9.00 36.84 -34.23
C HIS A 52 -9.82 38.06 -33.81
N HIS A 53 -10.44 38.02 -32.63
CA HIS A 53 -11.32 39.08 -32.15
C HIS A 53 -11.10 39.37 -30.66
N ASP A 54 -11.01 40.66 -30.33
CA ASP A 54 -10.70 41.12 -28.97
C ASP A 54 -11.93 41.24 -28.06
N LYS A 55 -13.13 41.39 -28.65
CA LYS A 55 -14.40 41.54 -27.92
C LYS A 55 -15.43 40.59 -28.50
N VAL A 56 -15.59 39.44 -27.85
CA VAL A 56 -16.57 38.42 -28.22
C VAL A 56 -17.26 37.88 -26.97
N GLN A 57 -18.46 37.34 -27.16
CA GLN A 57 -19.13 36.60 -26.09
C GLN A 57 -18.87 35.11 -26.27
N PHE A 58 -18.29 34.48 -25.25
CA PHE A 58 -18.09 33.04 -25.25
C PHE A 58 -19.30 32.33 -24.65
N LYS A 59 -19.70 31.24 -25.30
CA LYS A 59 -20.73 30.30 -24.85
C LYS A 59 -20.08 28.98 -24.51
N LEU A 60 -20.22 28.54 -23.27
CA LEU A 60 -19.76 27.23 -22.81
C LEU A 60 -20.93 26.24 -22.82
N HIS A 61 -20.70 25.10 -23.45
CA HIS A 61 -21.63 24.00 -23.53
C HIS A 61 -21.10 22.81 -22.75
N LYS A 62 -22.02 21.97 -22.28
CA LYS A 62 -21.72 20.79 -21.49
C LYS A 62 -22.69 19.66 -21.85
N GLU A 63 -22.22 18.41 -21.84
CA GLU A 63 -23.08 17.22 -21.76
C GLU A 63 -22.46 16.17 -20.80
N PRO A 64 -23.25 15.47 -19.97
CA PRO A 64 -24.68 15.66 -19.76
C PRO A 64 -25.00 16.92 -18.93
N GLY A 65 -26.23 17.40 -19.09
CA GLY A 65 -26.75 18.60 -18.41
C GLY A 65 -26.37 19.89 -19.13
N SER A 66 -26.27 20.98 -18.37
CA SER A 66 -25.91 22.31 -18.87
C SER A 66 -24.74 22.88 -18.06
N ALA A 67 -23.91 23.70 -18.69
CA ALA A 67 -22.86 24.42 -17.98
C ALA A 67 -23.49 25.40 -16.96
N LYS A 68 -22.96 25.42 -15.73
CA LYS A 68 -23.42 26.35 -14.66
C LYS A 68 -23.21 27.82 -15.06
N TYR A 69 -22.11 28.09 -15.77
CA TYR A 69 -21.74 29.41 -16.26
C TYR A 69 -21.63 29.36 -17.79
N PRO A 70 -22.77 29.37 -18.52
CA PRO A 70 -22.78 29.11 -19.95
C PRO A 70 -22.34 30.32 -20.80
N LEU A 71 -22.21 31.51 -20.21
CA LEU A 71 -21.90 32.75 -20.91
C LEU A 71 -20.83 33.53 -20.17
N ALA A 72 -19.82 33.99 -20.90
CA ALA A 72 -18.81 34.92 -20.40
C ALA A 72 -18.50 35.98 -21.47
N ALA A 73 -18.60 37.25 -21.09
CA ALA A 73 -18.16 38.38 -21.89
C ALA A 73 -16.80 38.82 -21.35
N GLN A 74 -15.77 38.85 -22.20
CA GLN A 74 -14.43 39.24 -21.75
C GLN A 74 -13.79 40.25 -22.71
N GLU A 75 -13.10 41.23 -22.13
CA GLU A 75 -12.40 42.31 -22.85
C GLU A 75 -11.05 41.86 -23.45
N LYS A 76 -10.77 40.57 -23.39
CA LYS A 76 -9.56 39.92 -23.88
C LYS A 76 -10.01 38.73 -24.71
N SER A 77 -9.22 38.33 -25.69
CA SER A 77 -9.52 37.26 -26.66
C SER A 77 -9.66 35.85 -26.05
N GLN A 78 -9.93 35.76 -24.75
CA GLN A 78 -10.06 34.57 -23.93
C GLN A 78 -11.14 34.78 -22.86
N ALA A 79 -12.01 33.78 -22.69
CA ALA A 79 -12.94 33.65 -21.58
C ALA A 79 -12.45 32.62 -20.54
N GLU A 80 -12.81 32.87 -19.28
CA GLU A 80 -12.49 32.01 -18.13
C GLU A 80 -13.78 31.59 -17.43
N PHE A 81 -14.00 30.29 -17.33
CA PHE A 81 -15.14 29.70 -16.63
C PHE A 81 -14.63 28.98 -15.39
N PHE A 82 -14.81 29.61 -14.23
CA PHE A 82 -14.28 29.09 -12.98
C PHE A 82 -15.25 28.13 -12.31
N ILE A 83 -14.78 26.92 -11.99
CA ILE A 83 -15.50 25.91 -11.24
C ILE A 83 -14.97 25.95 -9.80
N GLN A 84 -15.77 26.54 -8.91
CA GLN A 84 -15.50 26.54 -7.47
C GLN A 84 -16.10 25.31 -6.82
N ASN A 85 -15.33 24.66 -5.94
CA ASN A 85 -15.80 23.52 -5.15
C ASN A 85 -16.41 22.43 -6.05
N VAL A 86 -15.55 21.82 -6.86
CA VAL A 86 -15.93 20.81 -7.87
C VAL A 86 -16.87 19.77 -7.27
N SER A 87 -17.97 19.52 -7.97
CA SER A 87 -19.01 18.56 -7.58
C SER A 87 -19.21 17.49 -8.67
N PRO A 88 -19.88 16.36 -8.36
CA PRO A 88 -20.21 15.35 -9.38
C PRO A 88 -20.97 15.91 -10.59
N SER A 89 -21.76 16.99 -10.38
CA SER A 89 -22.52 17.66 -11.44
C SER A 89 -21.64 18.43 -12.43
N ASP A 90 -20.37 18.69 -12.11
CA ASP A 90 -19.43 19.38 -13.00
C ASP A 90 -18.73 18.41 -13.96
N ALA A 91 -18.82 17.10 -13.71
CA ALA A 91 -18.27 16.08 -14.58
C ALA A 91 -19.05 15.99 -15.92
N GLY A 92 -18.34 15.81 -17.03
CA GLY A 92 -18.94 15.75 -18.37
C GLY A 92 -18.03 16.27 -19.47
N ILE A 93 -18.56 16.36 -20.69
CA ILE A 93 -17.85 16.83 -21.87
C ILE A 93 -18.22 18.28 -22.12
N TYR A 94 -17.20 19.12 -22.30
CA TYR A 94 -17.32 20.55 -22.52
C TYR A 94 -16.79 20.95 -23.89
N TRP A 95 -17.42 21.96 -24.47
CA TRP A 95 -16.96 22.64 -25.68
C TRP A 95 -17.48 24.07 -25.65
N CYS A 96 -16.88 24.96 -26.42
CA CYS A 96 -17.31 26.34 -26.47
C CYS A 96 -17.34 26.90 -27.88
N GLN A 97 -18.12 27.96 -28.05
CA GLN A 97 -18.14 28.80 -29.24
C GLN A 97 -18.04 30.26 -28.80
N TYR A 98 -17.73 31.16 -29.72
CA TYR A 98 -17.87 32.59 -29.47
C TYR A 98 -18.79 33.23 -30.49
N CYS A 99 -19.45 34.31 -30.11
CA CYS A 99 -20.36 35.04 -30.99
C CYS A 99 -19.98 36.52 -31.06
N LEU A 100 -20.02 37.05 -32.28
CA LEU A 100 -19.98 38.47 -32.60
C LEU A 100 -21.39 38.91 -32.94
N SER A 101 -22.03 39.63 -32.01
CA SER A 101 -23.46 39.95 -32.11
C SER A 101 -24.28 38.67 -32.31
N ASP A 102 -24.96 38.51 -33.45
CA ASP A 102 -25.82 37.35 -33.73
C ASP A 102 -25.12 36.22 -34.51
N GLN A 103 -23.86 36.41 -34.91
CA GLN A 103 -23.12 35.41 -35.67
C GLN A 103 -22.11 34.70 -34.78
N CYS A 104 -22.13 33.37 -34.80
CA CYS A 104 -21.25 32.55 -33.96
C CYS A 104 -20.24 31.79 -34.82
N SER A 105 -19.09 31.49 -34.21
CA SER A 105 -18.12 30.55 -34.75
C SER A 105 -18.58 29.10 -34.62
N ASP A 106 -17.85 28.22 -35.29
CA ASP A 106 -17.95 26.78 -35.05
C ASP A 106 -17.55 26.43 -33.61
N PHE A 107 -18.04 25.30 -33.10
CA PHE A 107 -17.66 24.76 -31.81
C PHE A 107 -16.18 24.39 -31.74
N SER A 108 -15.56 24.60 -30.58
CA SER A 108 -14.25 24.07 -30.23
C SER A 108 -14.22 22.54 -30.29
N ASP A 109 -13.02 21.99 -30.13
CA ASP A 109 -12.88 20.59 -29.76
C ASP A 109 -13.57 20.32 -28.40
N LYS A 110 -13.83 19.05 -28.12
CA LYS A 110 -14.47 18.60 -26.89
C LYS A 110 -13.41 18.21 -25.86
N VAL A 111 -13.61 18.59 -24.60
CA VAL A 111 -12.78 18.15 -23.47
C VAL A 111 -13.65 17.46 -22.42
N ALA A 112 -13.27 16.27 -21.99
CA ALA A 112 -13.99 15.54 -20.94
C ALA A 112 -13.37 15.86 -19.58
N ILE A 113 -14.17 16.35 -18.65
CA ILE A 113 -13.79 16.54 -17.25
C ILE A 113 -14.27 15.34 -16.45
N TYR A 114 -13.32 14.68 -15.80
CA TYR A 114 -13.57 13.55 -14.89
C TYR A 114 -13.42 14.02 -13.44
N VAL A 115 -14.31 13.55 -12.57
CA VAL A 115 -14.29 13.90 -11.14
C VAL A 115 -14.07 12.63 -10.32
N THR A 116 -13.01 12.63 -9.52
CA THR A 116 -12.78 11.61 -8.49
C THR A 116 -13.54 11.98 -7.23
N ASP A 117 -14.40 11.08 -6.77
CA ASP A 117 -15.24 11.26 -5.59
C ASP A 117 -14.73 10.38 -4.43
N PRO A 118 -14.09 10.97 -3.40
CA PRO A 118 -13.58 10.25 -2.24
C PRO A 118 -14.66 9.63 -1.35
N SER A 119 -15.94 9.99 -1.54
CA SER A 119 -17.04 9.37 -0.81
C SER A 119 -17.40 7.98 -1.33
N LEU A 120 -16.98 7.64 -2.55
CA LEU A 120 -17.11 6.30 -3.12
C LEU A 120 -16.06 5.36 -2.51
N SER A 121 -16.47 4.17 -2.07
CA SER A 121 -15.55 3.18 -1.53
C SER A 121 -14.51 2.74 -2.56
N LYS A 122 -13.24 2.66 -2.15
CA LYS A 122 -12.17 2.16 -3.02
C LYS A 122 -12.46 0.70 -3.44
N PRO A 123 -12.28 0.35 -4.72
CA PRO A 123 -12.37 -1.04 -5.12
C PRO A 123 -11.23 -1.85 -4.50
N PHE A 124 -11.47 -3.13 -4.30
CA PHE A 124 -10.46 -4.10 -3.94
C PHE A 124 -9.83 -4.68 -5.21
N ILE A 125 -8.52 -4.93 -5.18
CA ILE A 125 -7.80 -5.56 -6.29
C ILE A 125 -7.00 -6.74 -5.76
N ARG A 126 -6.96 -7.83 -6.53
CA ARG A 126 -6.08 -8.99 -6.30
C ARG A 126 -5.50 -9.50 -7.61
N ALA A 127 -4.34 -10.15 -7.50
CA ALA A 127 -3.71 -10.84 -8.62
C ALA A 127 -3.45 -12.30 -8.23
N GLU A 128 -3.72 -13.21 -9.15
CA GLU A 128 -3.50 -14.64 -9.00
C GLU A 128 -2.71 -15.22 -10.19
N PRO A 129 -1.70 -16.08 -9.95
CA PRO A 129 -1.22 -16.55 -8.65
C PRO A 129 -0.47 -15.47 -7.86
N LYS A 130 -0.40 -15.63 -6.53
CA LYS A 130 0.34 -14.71 -5.65
C LYS A 130 1.84 -14.97 -5.70
N GLY A 131 2.63 -13.92 -5.50
CA GLY A 131 4.09 -14.00 -5.39
C GLY A 131 4.79 -13.74 -6.71
N GLN A 132 6.00 -14.29 -6.85
CA GLN A 132 6.83 -14.08 -8.03
C GLN A 132 6.47 -15.10 -9.13
N ILE A 133 6.11 -14.60 -10.31
CA ILE A 133 5.53 -15.39 -11.41
C ILE A 133 6.55 -15.52 -12.55
N ASP A 134 6.74 -16.72 -13.09
CA ASP A 134 7.62 -16.91 -14.26
C ASP A 134 6.97 -16.34 -15.53
N LEU A 135 7.77 -15.78 -16.44
CA LEU A 135 7.29 -15.31 -17.74
C LEU A 135 6.57 -16.41 -18.55
N GLY A 136 5.60 -16.01 -19.36
CA GLY A 136 4.82 -16.91 -20.20
C GLY A 136 3.68 -17.63 -19.48
N LEU A 137 3.49 -17.39 -18.17
CA LEU A 137 2.33 -17.86 -17.41
C LEU A 137 1.13 -16.93 -17.59
N ASN A 138 -0.06 -17.44 -17.25
CA ASN A 138 -1.28 -16.64 -17.22
C ASN A 138 -1.50 -16.08 -15.82
N VAL A 139 -1.93 -14.83 -15.76
CA VAL A 139 -2.21 -14.11 -14.51
C VAL A 139 -3.61 -13.52 -14.60
N THR A 140 -4.41 -13.73 -13.58
CA THR A 140 -5.72 -13.10 -13.44
C THR A 140 -5.60 -11.93 -12.48
N ILE A 141 -5.95 -10.73 -12.95
CA ILE A 141 -6.11 -9.54 -12.11
C ILE A 141 -7.59 -9.29 -11.94
N GLU A 142 -8.03 -9.20 -10.70
CA GLU A 142 -9.43 -9.13 -10.35
C GLU A 142 -9.73 -7.87 -9.55
N CYS A 143 -10.73 -7.12 -10.01
CA CYS A 143 -11.23 -5.90 -9.39
C CYS A 143 -12.64 -6.12 -8.82
N GLN A 144 -12.81 -5.88 -7.54
CA GLN A 144 -14.07 -6.01 -6.83
C GLN A 144 -14.54 -4.65 -6.32
N GLY A 145 -15.81 -4.32 -6.55
CA GLY A 145 -16.44 -3.08 -6.11
C GLY A 145 -17.57 -3.34 -5.13
N PRO A 146 -18.12 -2.29 -4.49
CA PRO A 146 -19.13 -2.43 -3.44
C PRO A 146 -20.50 -2.89 -3.98
N GLU A 147 -20.78 -2.66 -5.26
CA GLU A 147 -22.12 -2.78 -5.84
C GLU A 147 -22.08 -3.32 -7.27
N ASP A 148 -23.25 -3.70 -7.78
CA ASP A 148 -23.47 -4.05 -9.18
C ASP A 148 -23.53 -2.82 -10.09
N GLY A 149 -23.41 -3.03 -11.41
CA GLY A 149 -23.51 -1.94 -12.40
C GLY A 149 -22.30 -0.99 -12.48
N LEU A 150 -21.14 -1.38 -11.94
CA LEU A 150 -19.89 -0.62 -12.01
C LEU A 150 -19.07 -0.94 -13.27
N ASN A 151 -18.48 0.05 -13.91
CA ASN A 151 -17.49 -0.16 -14.96
C ASN A 151 -16.10 0.02 -14.38
N PHE A 152 -15.25 -1.00 -14.53
CA PHE A 152 -13.90 -0.99 -13.97
C PHE A 152 -12.87 -0.60 -15.02
N SER A 153 -11.86 0.13 -14.58
CA SER A 153 -10.65 0.42 -15.34
C SER A 153 -9.43 -0.01 -14.55
N LEU A 154 -8.55 -0.74 -15.22
CA LEU A 154 -7.30 -1.23 -14.68
C LEU A 154 -6.16 -0.38 -15.23
N HIS A 155 -5.34 0.14 -14.32
CA HIS A 155 -4.20 0.98 -14.64
C HIS A 155 -2.91 0.30 -14.18
N GLN A 156 -1.94 0.21 -15.07
CA GLN A 156 -0.58 -0.18 -14.76
C GLN A 156 0.29 1.07 -14.70
N SER A 157 0.94 1.33 -13.56
CA SER A 157 1.82 2.50 -13.38
C SER A 157 1.14 3.81 -13.81
N ARG A 158 -0.19 3.93 -13.56
CA ARG A 158 -1.10 5.03 -13.94
C ARG A 158 -1.55 5.09 -15.40
N ASN A 159 -0.93 4.33 -16.30
CA ASN A 159 -1.40 4.21 -17.67
C ASN A 159 -2.59 3.25 -17.73
N LEU A 160 -3.63 3.62 -18.47
CA LEU A 160 -4.79 2.75 -18.67
C LEU A 160 -4.35 1.53 -19.50
N THR A 161 -4.42 0.35 -18.89
CA THR A 161 -4.06 -0.92 -19.55
C THR A 161 -5.30 -1.55 -20.17
N ALA A 162 -6.40 -1.54 -19.43
CA ALA A 162 -7.66 -2.10 -19.88
C ALA A 162 -8.85 -1.39 -19.22
N SER A 163 -9.94 -1.26 -19.96
CA SER A 163 -11.24 -0.88 -19.42
C SER A 163 -12.27 -1.93 -19.84
N ARG A 164 -13.16 -2.30 -18.92
CA ARG A 164 -14.21 -3.29 -19.24
C ARG A 164 -15.51 -2.96 -18.54
N LYS A 165 -16.59 -3.03 -19.31
CA LYS A 165 -17.96 -2.90 -18.82
C LYS A 165 -18.33 -4.16 -18.03
N ARG A 166 -19.00 -4.00 -16.89
CA ARG A 166 -19.55 -5.12 -16.12
C ARG A 166 -20.83 -5.65 -16.74
N GLU A 167 -20.90 -6.97 -16.89
CA GLU A 167 -22.15 -7.69 -17.12
C GLU A 167 -22.98 -7.79 -15.83
N PRO A 168 -24.32 -7.74 -15.92
CA PRO A 168 -25.22 -7.70 -14.77
C PRO A 168 -25.13 -8.98 -13.90
N GLY A 169 -25.13 -8.82 -12.57
CA GLY A 169 -25.36 -9.92 -11.61
C GLY A 169 -24.16 -10.41 -10.79
N GLY A 170 -23.17 -9.59 -10.46
CA GLY A 170 -22.07 -9.99 -9.58
C GLY A 170 -21.10 -8.84 -9.39
N ASP A 171 -20.46 -8.72 -8.22
CA ASP A 171 -19.70 -7.58 -7.67
C ASP A 171 -18.21 -7.48 -8.08
N THR A 172 -17.72 -8.48 -8.81
CA THR A 172 -16.32 -8.57 -9.23
C THR A 172 -16.12 -8.64 -10.77
N LYS A 173 -14.96 -8.17 -11.26
CA LYS A 173 -14.52 -8.32 -12.66
C LYS A 173 -13.07 -8.75 -12.79
N GLU A 174 -12.87 -9.74 -13.64
CA GLU A 174 -11.58 -10.36 -13.91
C GLU A 174 -11.02 -9.92 -15.26
N LEU A 175 -9.73 -9.60 -15.27
CA LEU A 175 -8.91 -9.44 -16.46
C LEU A 175 -7.87 -10.56 -16.48
N LEU A 176 -7.87 -11.34 -17.55
CA LEU A 176 -6.86 -12.35 -17.79
C LEU A 176 -5.73 -11.76 -18.64
N LEU A 177 -4.53 -11.65 -18.07
CA LEU A 177 -3.29 -11.43 -18.79
C LEU A 177 -2.74 -12.80 -19.19
N SER A 178 -2.71 -13.07 -20.49
CA SER A 178 -2.25 -14.35 -21.03
C SER A 178 -0.81 -14.26 -21.49
N MET A 179 0.01 -15.26 -21.16
CA MET A 179 1.43 -15.33 -21.51
C MET A 179 2.19 -14.06 -21.14
N VAL A 180 2.25 -13.73 -19.85
CA VAL A 180 2.84 -12.48 -19.36
C VAL A 180 4.28 -12.27 -19.85
N THR A 181 4.55 -11.04 -20.25
CA THR A 181 5.83 -10.56 -20.79
C THR A 181 6.47 -9.57 -19.82
N LEU A 182 7.68 -9.11 -20.14
CA LEU A 182 8.37 -8.10 -19.33
C LEU A 182 7.59 -6.77 -19.21
N GLU A 183 6.79 -6.42 -20.21
CA GLU A 183 5.99 -5.19 -20.23
C GLU A 183 4.82 -5.23 -19.25
N ASP A 184 4.36 -6.43 -18.88
CA ASP A 184 3.30 -6.63 -17.90
C ASP A 184 3.80 -6.48 -16.45
N ALA A 185 5.12 -6.44 -16.21
CA ALA A 185 5.65 -6.24 -14.87
C ALA A 185 5.36 -4.81 -14.39
N GLY A 186 4.70 -4.66 -13.24
CA GLY A 186 4.33 -3.33 -12.76
C GLY A 186 3.40 -3.30 -11.57
N SER A 187 3.08 -2.09 -11.13
CA SER A 187 2.10 -1.84 -10.07
C SER A 187 0.74 -1.55 -10.68
N TYR A 188 -0.27 -2.33 -10.31
CA TYR A 188 -1.62 -2.26 -10.85
C TYR A 188 -2.58 -1.66 -9.83
N THR A 189 -3.42 -0.73 -10.28
CA THR A 189 -4.55 -0.20 -9.51
C THR A 189 -5.83 -0.31 -10.31
N CYS A 190 -6.95 -0.38 -9.60
CA CYS A 190 -8.27 -0.38 -10.21
C CYS A 190 -9.06 0.85 -9.77
N GLN A 191 -9.88 1.37 -10.68
CA GLN A 191 -10.89 2.38 -10.39
C GLN A 191 -12.20 1.94 -11.03
N TYR A 192 -13.31 2.50 -10.57
CA TYR A 192 -14.58 2.31 -11.24
C TYR A 192 -15.37 3.60 -11.36
N HIS A 193 -16.32 3.58 -12.28
CA HIS A 193 -17.39 4.56 -12.36
C HIS A 193 -18.74 3.83 -12.43
N LEU A 194 -19.82 4.53 -12.09
CA LEU A 194 -21.18 3.99 -12.26
C LEU A 194 -21.52 3.91 -13.75
N ALA A 195 -22.18 2.85 -14.20
CA ALA A 195 -22.54 2.69 -15.62
C ALA A 195 -23.38 3.87 -16.17
N GLY A 196 -24.23 4.47 -15.34
CA GLY A 196 -25.05 5.64 -15.69
C GLY A 196 -24.33 6.98 -15.62
N ASN A 197 -23.12 7.04 -15.06
CA ASN A 197 -22.33 8.26 -14.94
C ASN A 197 -20.83 7.97 -15.21
N PRO A 198 -20.39 8.02 -16.48
CA PRO A 198 -19.02 7.68 -16.86
C PRO A 198 -17.97 8.77 -16.56
N PHE A 199 -18.39 9.87 -15.94
CA PHE A 199 -17.51 11.00 -15.66
C PHE A 199 -17.13 11.11 -14.18
N VAL A 200 -17.77 10.34 -13.30
CA VAL A 200 -17.49 10.35 -11.85
C VAL A 200 -16.91 9.01 -11.42
N TRP A 201 -15.72 9.05 -10.82
CA TRP A 201 -14.89 7.89 -10.55
C TRP A 201 -14.62 7.71 -9.06
N SER A 202 -14.45 6.46 -8.63
CA SER A 202 -13.91 6.15 -7.32
C SER A 202 -12.44 6.58 -7.21
N GLU A 203 -11.96 6.70 -5.98
CA GLU A 203 -10.50 6.67 -5.77
C GLU A 203 -9.91 5.33 -6.23
N PRO A 204 -8.61 5.30 -6.62
CA PRO A 204 -7.91 4.07 -6.92
C PRO A 204 -7.89 3.09 -5.74
N SER A 205 -7.90 1.79 -6.06
CA SER A 205 -7.61 0.71 -5.13
C SER A 205 -6.21 0.87 -4.52
N ASN A 206 -5.96 0.14 -3.43
CA ASN A 206 -4.58 -0.14 -3.04
C ASN A 206 -3.87 -0.89 -4.19
N PRO A 207 -2.60 -0.61 -4.47
CA PRO A 207 -1.90 -1.24 -5.58
C PRO A 207 -1.60 -2.72 -5.31
N VAL A 208 -1.56 -3.51 -6.38
CA VAL A 208 -0.98 -4.87 -6.38
C VAL A 208 0.19 -4.91 -7.37
N ASP A 209 1.34 -5.41 -6.92
CA ASP A 209 2.52 -5.49 -7.77
C ASP A 209 2.59 -6.85 -8.46
N LEU A 210 2.64 -6.84 -9.80
CA LEU A 210 2.91 -8.01 -10.61
C LEU A 210 4.43 -8.16 -10.77
N ILE A 211 4.99 -9.07 -9.97
CA ILE A 211 6.43 -9.33 -9.92
C ILE A 211 6.75 -10.53 -10.79
N LEU A 212 7.55 -10.33 -11.82
CA LEU A 212 7.92 -11.36 -12.78
C LEU A 212 9.34 -11.87 -12.58
N ARG A 213 9.55 -13.14 -12.89
CA ARG A 213 10.86 -13.79 -12.93
C ARG A 213 11.27 -14.02 -14.38
N ASP A 214 12.37 -13.41 -14.78
CA ASP A 214 12.91 -13.60 -16.13
C ASP A 214 13.91 -14.77 -16.14
N PRO A 215 13.59 -15.90 -16.81
CA PRO A 215 14.48 -17.05 -16.91
C PRO A 215 15.76 -16.76 -17.70
N ASN A 216 15.77 -15.72 -18.54
CA ASN A 216 16.89 -15.33 -19.38
C ASN A 216 17.96 -14.53 -18.62
N LEU A 217 17.62 -13.99 -17.44
CA LEU A 217 18.59 -13.33 -16.59
C LEU A 217 19.57 -14.37 -15.99
N PRO A 218 20.89 -14.09 -16.01
CA PRO A 218 21.88 -14.95 -15.36
C PRO A 218 21.57 -15.12 -13.86
N GLN A 219 21.68 -16.34 -13.35
CA GLN A 219 21.55 -16.56 -11.91
C GLN A 219 22.71 -15.89 -11.15
N PRO A 220 22.46 -15.21 -10.02
CA PRO A 220 23.53 -14.77 -9.15
C PRO A 220 24.22 -15.98 -8.51
N SER A 221 25.46 -15.76 -8.09
CA SER A 221 26.18 -16.68 -7.21
C SER A 221 26.08 -16.22 -5.77
N ILE A 222 25.95 -17.19 -4.87
CA ILE A 222 25.99 -16.98 -3.42
C ILE A 222 27.25 -17.66 -2.87
N LYS A 223 27.96 -16.96 -2.00
CA LYS A 223 29.14 -17.46 -1.30
C LYS A 223 29.02 -17.12 0.17
N GLY A 224 29.42 -18.03 1.03
CA GLY A 224 29.28 -17.86 2.47
C GLY A 224 29.06 -19.23 3.06
N LYS A 225 30.11 -20.06 3.07
CA LYS A 225 30.08 -21.30 3.82
C LYS A 225 30.18 -20.92 5.28
N PRO A 226 29.15 -21.15 6.10
CA PRO A 226 29.38 -21.14 7.53
C PRO A 226 30.32 -22.31 7.82
N SER A 227 31.42 -22.03 8.51
CA SER A 227 32.26 -23.08 9.09
C SER A 227 31.33 -24.04 9.82
N ARG A 228 31.43 -25.34 9.54
CA ARG A 228 30.75 -26.36 10.33
C ARG A 228 31.03 -26.02 11.79
N HIS A 229 29.98 -25.82 12.58
CA HIS A 229 30.01 -25.42 14.00
C HIS A 229 30.15 -23.91 14.31
N LEU A 230 29.12 -23.12 13.99
CA LEU A 230 29.01 -21.77 14.54
C LEU A 230 28.49 -21.81 15.97
N ALA A 231 29.20 -21.16 16.89
CA ALA A 231 28.71 -20.90 18.24
C ALA A 231 27.59 -19.84 18.21
N PRO A 232 26.57 -19.94 19.07
CA PRO A 232 25.61 -18.87 19.26
C PRO A 232 26.30 -17.52 19.51
N GLY A 233 25.79 -16.44 18.92
CA GLY A 233 26.41 -15.10 18.98
C GLY A 233 27.47 -14.83 17.91
N SER A 234 27.74 -15.79 17.01
CA SER A 234 28.71 -15.60 15.92
C SER A 234 28.21 -14.63 14.86
N LYS A 235 29.15 -14.03 14.11
CA LYS A 235 28.88 -13.19 12.94
C LYS A 235 29.08 -13.98 11.65
N VAL A 236 28.11 -13.96 10.76
CA VAL A 236 28.17 -14.63 9.44
C VAL A 236 28.07 -13.60 8.33
N THR A 237 28.92 -13.73 7.32
CA THR A 237 28.88 -12.86 6.13
C THR A 237 28.54 -13.70 4.90
N ILE A 238 27.42 -13.38 4.27
CA ILE A 238 26.96 -13.98 3.02
C ILE A 238 27.21 -12.98 1.89
N HIS A 239 27.90 -13.42 0.86
CA HIS A 239 28.21 -12.65 -0.34
C HIS A 239 27.29 -13.07 -1.47
N CYS A 240 26.59 -12.11 -2.07
CA CYS A 240 25.90 -12.31 -3.34
C CYS A 240 26.72 -11.64 -4.44
N GLN A 241 26.85 -12.27 -5.61
CA GLN A 241 27.52 -11.72 -6.77
C GLN A 241 26.68 -11.97 -8.02
N GLY A 242 26.38 -10.91 -8.77
CA GLY A 242 25.59 -10.94 -9.99
C GLY A 242 26.42 -10.68 -11.25
N PRO A 243 25.78 -10.65 -12.43
CA PRO A 243 26.48 -10.50 -13.70
C PRO A 243 26.99 -9.08 -13.97
N GLN A 244 26.44 -8.06 -13.30
CA GLN A 244 26.72 -6.65 -13.57
C GLN A 244 26.82 -5.82 -12.29
N ASN A 245 27.40 -4.63 -12.41
CA ASN A 245 27.57 -3.71 -11.28
C ASN A 245 26.27 -2.97 -10.92
N GLY A 246 26.15 -2.51 -9.67
CA GLY A 246 25.05 -1.63 -9.26
C GLY A 246 23.66 -2.30 -9.19
N LEU A 247 23.61 -3.63 -9.20
CA LEU A 247 22.37 -4.40 -9.01
C LEU A 247 21.87 -4.31 -7.57
N ASN A 248 20.55 -4.44 -7.40
CA ASN A 248 19.94 -4.56 -6.08
C ASN A 248 19.81 -6.04 -5.76
N PHE A 249 20.52 -6.51 -4.73
CA PHE A 249 20.46 -7.91 -4.31
C PHE A 249 19.51 -8.08 -3.14
N SER A 250 18.90 -9.25 -3.08
CA SER A 250 18.10 -9.69 -1.95
C SER A 250 18.55 -11.07 -1.49
N LEU A 251 18.65 -11.21 -0.18
CA LEU A 251 18.93 -12.46 0.50
C LEU A 251 17.62 -13.04 1.03
N HIS A 252 17.31 -14.27 0.63
CA HIS A 252 16.11 -14.99 1.04
C HIS A 252 16.48 -16.20 1.89
N LYS A 253 15.78 -16.38 3.01
CA LYS A 253 15.89 -17.56 3.88
C LYS A 253 14.62 -18.39 3.73
N SER A 254 14.75 -19.62 3.24
CA SER A 254 13.62 -20.52 3.00
C SER A 254 12.50 -19.85 2.18
N GLY A 255 12.87 -19.07 1.16
CA GLY A 255 11.95 -18.32 0.29
C GLY A 255 11.57 -16.92 0.82
N ASN A 256 11.66 -16.66 2.11
CA ASN A 256 11.28 -15.38 2.71
C ASN A 256 12.40 -14.35 2.61
N LEU A 257 12.06 -13.12 2.23
CA LEU A 257 13.00 -12.01 2.17
C LEU A 257 13.58 -11.73 3.57
N THR A 258 14.90 -11.80 3.69
CA THR A 258 15.63 -11.55 4.95
C THR A 258 16.27 -10.17 4.95
N ALA A 259 16.91 -9.80 3.83
CA ALA A 259 17.56 -8.51 3.68
C ALA A 259 17.68 -8.13 2.20
N SER A 260 17.67 -6.82 1.91
CA SER A 260 17.93 -6.27 0.58
C SER A 260 19.02 -5.22 0.66
N GLN A 261 19.93 -5.22 -0.31
CA GLN A 261 21.02 -4.24 -0.37
C GLN A 261 21.42 -3.96 -1.81
N LYS A 262 21.53 -2.66 -2.13
CA LYS A 262 22.08 -2.19 -3.40
C LYS A 262 23.60 -2.35 -3.41
N ALA A 263 24.13 -3.00 -4.45
CA ALA A 263 25.57 -3.05 -4.65
C ALA A 263 26.10 -1.67 -5.04
N LYS A 264 27.38 -1.41 -4.74
CA LYS A 264 28.03 -0.17 -5.14
C LYS A 264 28.04 -0.04 -6.68
N PRO A 265 27.97 1.17 -7.25
CA PRO A 265 27.90 1.36 -8.71
C PRO A 265 29.04 0.71 -9.50
N ASP A 266 30.21 0.56 -8.87
CA ASP A 266 31.43 -0.03 -9.43
C ASP A 266 31.61 -1.52 -9.09
N LYS A 267 30.63 -2.14 -8.39
CA LYS A 267 30.73 -3.53 -7.92
C LYS A 267 29.51 -4.35 -8.29
N ASN A 268 29.77 -5.60 -8.69
CA ASN A 268 28.76 -6.62 -8.98
C ASN A 268 28.46 -7.54 -7.79
N THR A 269 28.91 -7.17 -6.59
CA THR A 269 28.77 -7.98 -5.38
C THR A 269 28.32 -7.14 -4.19
N THR A 270 27.55 -7.78 -3.31
CA THR A 270 27.15 -7.22 -2.02
C THR A 270 27.41 -8.21 -0.89
N LYS A 271 27.44 -7.71 0.35
CA LYS A 271 27.67 -8.52 1.55
C LYS A 271 26.53 -8.32 2.54
N PHE A 272 25.83 -9.40 2.85
CA PHE A 272 24.86 -9.46 3.92
C PHE A 272 25.55 -9.98 5.18
N ILE A 273 25.45 -9.21 6.25
CA ILE A 273 26.07 -9.55 7.53
C ILE A 273 24.95 -9.90 8.50
N LEU A 274 24.94 -11.14 8.96
CA LEU A 274 24.06 -11.63 10.00
C LEU A 274 24.83 -11.56 11.33
N HIS A 275 24.30 -10.82 12.28
CA HIS A 275 24.85 -10.65 13.62
C HIS A 275 24.15 -11.59 14.60
N ASP A 276 24.82 -11.90 15.71
CA ASP A 276 24.26 -12.61 16.86
C ASP A 276 23.49 -13.89 16.50
N ILE A 277 24.12 -14.75 15.68
CA ILE A 277 23.47 -15.95 15.14
C ILE A 277 22.95 -16.86 16.27
N THR A 278 21.68 -17.23 16.18
CA THR A 278 21.00 -18.23 17.01
C THR A 278 20.54 -19.42 16.18
N SER A 279 19.96 -20.44 16.81
CA SER A 279 19.33 -21.57 16.11
C SER A 279 18.23 -21.13 15.13
N GLU A 280 17.57 -19.98 15.37
CA GLU A 280 16.54 -19.45 14.49
C GLU A 280 17.10 -18.94 13.17
N ASN A 281 18.39 -18.61 13.09
CA ASN A 281 19.00 -18.20 11.83
C ASN A 281 19.38 -19.39 10.95
N ALA A 282 19.37 -20.62 11.47
CA ALA A 282 19.65 -21.81 10.67
C ALA A 282 18.61 -22.00 9.55
N GLY A 283 19.05 -22.47 8.39
CA GLY A 283 18.19 -22.70 7.23
C GLY A 283 18.90 -22.51 5.89
N THR A 284 18.11 -22.55 4.82
CA THR A 284 18.62 -22.42 3.44
C THR A 284 18.54 -20.99 2.95
N TYR A 285 19.66 -20.46 2.47
CA TYR A 285 19.78 -19.10 1.95
C TYR A 285 19.98 -19.10 0.44
N THR A 286 19.33 -18.16 -0.25
CA THR A 286 19.49 -17.90 -1.68
C THR A 286 19.62 -16.41 -1.94
N CYS A 287 20.32 -16.04 -3.02
CA CYS A 287 20.39 -14.68 -3.51
C CYS A 287 19.49 -14.53 -4.74
N GLN A 288 18.83 -13.38 -4.86
CA GLN A 288 18.23 -12.90 -6.10
C GLN A 288 18.70 -11.46 -6.35
N TYR A 289 18.50 -10.97 -7.56
CA TYR A 289 18.72 -9.56 -7.85
C TYR A 289 17.67 -9.00 -8.79
N VAL A 290 17.58 -7.66 -8.75
CA VAL A 290 16.75 -6.84 -9.61
C VAL A 290 17.57 -5.67 -10.14
N HIS A 291 17.27 -5.23 -11.36
CA HIS A 291 17.90 -4.04 -11.93
C HIS A 291 17.36 -2.78 -11.23
N SER A 292 18.23 -1.79 -11.01
CA SER A 292 17.83 -0.52 -10.37
C SER A 292 16.70 0.20 -11.13
N ASN A 293 16.58 -0.02 -12.44
CA ASN A 293 15.59 0.64 -13.30
C ASN A 293 14.31 -0.19 -13.50
N HIS A 294 14.28 -1.45 -13.05
CA HIS A 294 13.16 -2.38 -13.29
C HIS A 294 12.84 -3.16 -12.01
N SER A 295 12.21 -2.52 -11.02
CA SER A 295 11.95 -3.11 -9.68
C SER A 295 11.03 -4.34 -9.67
N PHE A 296 10.28 -4.59 -10.75
CA PHE A 296 9.30 -5.67 -10.84
C PHE A 296 9.82 -6.93 -11.56
N ILE A 297 11.03 -6.89 -12.13
CA ILE A 297 11.60 -8.01 -12.91
C ILE A 297 12.84 -8.55 -12.20
N TRP A 298 12.79 -9.82 -11.82
CA TRP A 298 13.77 -10.43 -10.94
C TRP A 298 14.47 -11.61 -11.62
N SER A 299 15.73 -11.82 -11.25
CA SER A 299 16.46 -13.03 -11.65
C SER A 299 15.95 -14.29 -10.94
N ARG A 300 16.32 -15.45 -11.48
CA ARG A 300 16.17 -16.72 -10.79
C ARG A 300 17.01 -16.76 -9.51
N PRO A 301 16.55 -17.44 -8.44
CA PRO A 301 17.36 -17.67 -7.25
C PRO A 301 18.70 -18.31 -7.59
N SER A 302 19.74 -17.94 -6.84
CA SER A 302 21.02 -18.63 -6.86
C SER A 302 20.87 -20.09 -6.42
N GLN A 303 21.93 -20.87 -6.61
CA GLN A 303 22.08 -22.15 -5.91
C GLN A 303 21.96 -21.93 -4.39
N PRO A 304 21.25 -22.80 -3.65
CA PRO A 304 21.05 -22.63 -2.21
C PRO A 304 22.31 -22.90 -1.40
N VAL A 305 22.47 -22.23 -0.26
CA VAL A 305 23.51 -22.49 0.74
C VAL A 305 22.88 -22.67 2.11
N GLU A 306 23.26 -23.74 2.82
CA GLU A 306 22.72 -24.06 4.14
C GLU A 306 23.57 -23.44 5.27
N LEU A 307 22.88 -22.81 6.23
CA LEU A 307 23.44 -22.33 7.48
C LEU A 307 23.03 -23.27 8.61
N VAL A 308 24.00 -23.92 9.24
CA VAL A 308 23.81 -24.82 10.38
C VAL A 308 24.41 -24.20 11.63
N VAL A 309 23.63 -24.15 12.71
CA VAL A 309 24.04 -23.61 14.01
C VAL A 309 23.98 -24.74 15.03
N THR A 310 25.13 -25.17 15.56
CA THR A 310 25.17 -26.12 16.66
C THR A 310 25.11 -25.35 17.96
N ALA A 311 24.03 -25.52 18.72
CA ALA A 311 24.01 -25.11 20.12
C ALA A 311 25.12 -25.89 20.83
N GLY A 312 26.20 -25.18 21.19
CA GLY A 312 27.15 -25.73 22.15
C GLY A 312 26.33 -26.08 23.37
N SER A 313 26.21 -27.37 23.67
CA SER A 313 25.61 -27.84 24.91
C SER A 313 26.31 -27.10 26.04
N SER A 314 25.63 -26.12 26.63
CA SER A 314 26.07 -25.50 27.86
C SER A 314 26.32 -26.66 28.80
N LYS A 315 27.60 -26.98 29.05
CA LYS A 315 27.95 -27.89 30.12
C LYS A 315 27.50 -27.18 31.38
N VAL A 316 26.25 -27.41 31.78
CA VAL A 316 25.80 -27.16 33.14
C VAL A 316 26.69 -28.09 33.95
N ILE A 317 27.71 -27.51 34.56
CA ILE A 317 28.61 -28.23 35.44
C ILE A 317 27.75 -28.67 36.62
N TRP A 318 27.20 -29.89 36.56
CA TRP A 318 26.70 -30.60 37.74
C TRP A 318 27.93 -31.09 38.53
N ALA A 319 28.77 -30.16 38.99
CA ALA A 319 29.78 -30.44 39.98
C ALA A 319 29.33 -29.79 41.29
N SER A 320 28.36 -30.40 41.97
CA SER A 320 28.19 -30.34 43.44
C SER A 320 26.92 -31.07 43.89
N SER A 321 26.85 -32.37 43.69
CA SER A 321 25.93 -33.23 44.47
C SER A 321 26.63 -34.39 45.18
N ALA A 322 27.92 -34.62 44.92
CA ALA A 322 28.72 -35.59 45.67
C ALA A 322 29.35 -35.00 46.97
N GLY A 323 29.65 -33.69 46.99
CA GLY A 323 30.24 -33.02 48.15
C GLY A 323 29.23 -32.74 49.26
N GLY A 324 28.02 -32.30 48.91
CA GLY A 324 26.96 -31.98 49.88
C GLY A 324 26.45 -33.20 50.63
N LEU A 325 26.25 -34.33 49.93
CA LEU A 325 25.85 -35.60 50.57
C LEU A 325 26.91 -36.13 51.52
N SER A 326 28.20 -36.01 51.17
CA SER A 326 29.30 -36.47 52.03
C SER A 326 29.43 -35.62 53.30
N ILE A 327 29.28 -34.30 53.19
CA ILE A 327 29.30 -33.38 54.34
C ILE A 327 28.06 -33.59 55.22
N LEU A 328 26.87 -33.77 54.64
CA LEU A 328 25.65 -34.06 55.39
C LEU A 328 25.74 -35.40 56.14
N LEU A 329 26.34 -36.44 55.53
CA LEU A 329 26.57 -37.72 56.18
C LEU A 329 27.52 -37.60 57.37
N LEU A 330 28.62 -36.84 57.21
CA LEU A 330 29.57 -36.59 58.30
C LEU A 330 28.93 -35.83 59.47
N LEU A 331 28.10 -34.82 59.19
CA LEU A 331 27.37 -34.09 60.23
C LEU A 331 26.35 -34.96 60.96
N LEU A 332 25.64 -35.85 60.24
CA LEU A 332 24.72 -36.81 60.85
C LEU A 332 25.45 -37.81 61.75
N VAL A 333 26.60 -38.36 61.31
CA VAL A 333 27.42 -39.25 62.14
C VAL A 333 27.94 -38.53 63.39
N ALA A 334 28.43 -37.30 63.25
CA ALA A 334 28.86 -36.48 64.39
C ALA A 334 27.72 -36.21 65.37
N PHE A 335 26.52 -35.89 64.87
CA PHE A 335 25.33 -35.67 65.69
C PHE A 335 24.88 -36.93 66.43
N LEU A 336 24.94 -38.10 65.80
CA LEU A 336 24.66 -39.39 66.44
C LEU A 336 25.68 -39.71 67.55
N PHE A 337 26.97 -39.42 67.31
CA PHE A 337 28.00 -39.54 68.36
C PHE A 337 27.77 -38.56 69.51
N TYR A 338 27.36 -37.32 69.22
CA TYR A 338 27.03 -36.33 70.23
C TYR A 338 25.81 -36.74 71.07
N ARG A 339 24.75 -37.26 70.43
CA ARG A 339 23.58 -37.81 71.13
C ARG A 339 23.93 -39.02 71.97
N LYS A 340 24.74 -39.96 71.46
CA LYS A 340 25.22 -41.13 72.21
C LYS A 340 26.07 -40.74 73.42
N ARG A 341 26.81 -39.62 73.35
CA ARG A 341 27.55 -39.05 74.50
C ARG A 341 26.66 -38.33 75.51
N ARG A 342 25.57 -37.67 75.07
CA ARG A 342 24.64 -36.97 75.97
C ARG A 342 23.56 -37.86 76.60
N THR A 343 23.29 -39.05 76.07
CA THR A 343 22.41 -40.04 76.71
C THR A 343 23.08 -40.84 77.83
N GLY A 344 24.30 -40.49 78.23
CA GLY A 344 25.09 -41.11 79.31
C GLY A 344 25.23 -40.30 80.59
N PHE A 345 24.52 -39.17 80.76
CA PHE A 345 24.56 -38.42 82.02
C PHE A 345 23.27 -37.62 82.23
N SER A 346 22.32 -38.25 82.93
CA SER A 346 21.08 -37.62 83.40
C SER A 346 20.98 -37.80 84.91
N SER A 347 21.10 -36.72 85.69
CA SER A 347 20.34 -36.58 86.94
C SER A 347 20.34 -35.17 87.53
N ARG A 348 19.11 -34.72 87.83
CA ARG A 348 18.64 -34.05 89.06
C ARG A 348 18.51 -32.51 89.13
N GLU A 349 17.32 -32.05 88.71
CA GLU A 349 16.30 -31.29 89.47
C GLU A 349 16.70 -30.14 90.44
N ARG A 350 16.09 -28.94 90.22
CA ARG A 350 15.04 -28.29 91.07
C ARG A 350 15.21 -26.77 91.45
N HIS A 351 14.14 -25.99 91.18
CA HIS A 351 13.60 -24.70 91.76
C HIS A 351 14.40 -23.37 91.61
N GLU A 352 13.95 -22.26 90.97
CA GLU A 352 12.79 -21.30 91.13
C GLU A 352 13.18 -20.02 91.96
N PRO A 353 12.62 -18.77 91.84
CA PRO A 353 12.33 -17.82 90.72
C PRO A 353 12.86 -16.35 90.97
N VAL A 354 12.31 -15.34 90.27
CA VAL A 354 12.13 -13.87 90.62
C VAL A 354 12.91 -12.80 89.79
N ASN A 355 12.22 -12.23 88.78
CA ASN A 355 11.74 -10.83 88.60
C ASN A 355 12.64 -9.56 88.27
N VAL A 356 12.33 -8.93 87.09
CA VAL A 356 12.17 -7.47 86.69
C VAL A 356 13.44 -6.53 86.64
N PRO A 357 13.47 -5.36 85.94
CA PRO A 357 13.26 -5.01 84.50
C PRO A 357 14.30 -4.00 83.86
N MET A 358 14.00 -3.58 82.61
CA MET A 358 14.02 -2.19 82.05
C MET A 358 15.33 -1.51 81.60
N GLN A 359 15.42 -1.22 80.28
CA GLN A 359 15.64 0.11 79.64
C GLN A 359 15.77 -0.11 78.11
N SER A 360 14.87 0.37 77.24
CA SER A 360 14.46 1.73 76.82
C SER A 360 15.28 2.33 75.66
N HIS A 361 14.53 2.67 74.59
CA HIS A 361 14.78 3.68 73.54
C HIS A 361 15.95 3.46 72.54
N THR A 362 15.84 3.75 71.23
CA THR A 362 14.91 4.58 70.41
C THR A 362 15.17 4.35 68.91
N GLY A 363 14.17 4.60 68.06
CA GLY A 363 14.28 5.04 66.64
C GLY A 363 14.11 3.95 65.57
N ALA A 364 12.91 3.78 64.96
CA ALA A 364 12.36 4.50 63.77
C ALA A 364 13.06 4.07 62.46
N ASP A 365 12.44 3.70 61.34
CA ASP A 365 11.06 3.53 60.81
C ASP A 365 11.16 2.47 59.67
N GLN A 366 10.19 1.55 59.52
CA GLN A 366 9.23 1.42 58.39
C GLN A 366 9.86 1.48 56.98
N GLU A 367 9.71 0.46 56.11
CA GLU A 367 8.47 0.20 55.38
C GLU A 367 8.43 -1.23 54.76
N GLU A 368 7.20 -1.74 54.64
CA GLU A 368 6.75 -3.08 54.28
C GLU A 368 6.44 -3.19 52.78
N VAL A 369 6.80 -4.30 52.12
CA VAL A 369 6.21 -4.68 50.81
C VAL A 369 5.83 -6.15 50.81
N THR A 370 4.52 -6.38 50.72
CA THR A 370 3.82 -7.66 50.69
C THR A 370 3.76 -8.20 49.25
N TYR A 371 4.09 -9.48 49.03
CA TYR A 371 3.87 -10.18 47.75
C TYR A 371 2.57 -10.98 47.80
N VAL A 372 1.73 -10.81 46.78
CA VAL A 372 0.48 -11.57 46.58
C VAL A 372 0.78 -12.93 45.96
N THR A 373 0.20 -13.97 46.54
CA THR A 373 0.30 -15.38 46.14
C THR A 373 -0.60 -15.67 44.92
N LEU A 374 -0.09 -16.46 43.96
CA LEU A 374 -0.79 -16.86 42.74
C LEU A 374 -1.68 -18.09 43.01
N ASP A 375 -2.99 -17.97 42.76
CA ASP A 375 -3.99 -19.04 42.91
C ASP A 375 -3.87 -20.10 41.81
N GLN A 376 -3.59 -21.35 42.20
CA GLN A 376 -3.36 -22.51 41.32
C GLN A 376 -4.64 -23.10 40.69
N ARG A 377 -5.78 -22.42 40.76
CA ARG A 377 -7.05 -22.93 40.20
C ARG A 377 -7.28 -22.64 38.72
N LEU A 378 -6.45 -21.84 38.05
CA LEU A 378 -6.60 -21.56 36.61
C LEU A 378 -5.90 -22.54 35.67
N LEU A 379 -4.94 -23.36 36.14
CA LEU A 379 -4.15 -24.22 35.26
C LEU A 379 -4.82 -25.55 34.89
N LYS A 380 -5.96 -25.89 35.51
CA LYS A 380 -6.60 -27.21 35.32
C LYS A 380 -7.82 -27.20 34.39
N ALA A 381 -8.14 -26.05 33.78
CA ALA A 381 -9.30 -25.89 32.88
C ALA A 381 -8.95 -25.88 31.37
N MET A 382 -7.67 -26.07 30.98
CA MET A 382 -7.24 -25.98 29.57
C MET A 382 -6.82 -27.31 28.92
N GLN A 383 -7.16 -28.47 29.51
CA GLN A 383 -6.76 -29.78 28.96
C GLN A 383 -7.91 -30.75 28.66
N SER A 384 -9.12 -30.26 28.40
CA SER A 384 -10.16 -31.11 27.79
C SER A 384 -11.06 -30.34 26.83
N ALA A 385 -10.76 -30.40 25.54
CA ALA A 385 -11.73 -30.13 24.48
C ALA A 385 -11.40 -31.01 23.25
N ASP A 386 -12.37 -31.85 22.92
CA ASP A 386 -12.45 -32.89 21.89
C ASP A 386 -12.55 -32.28 20.46
N PRO A 387 -11.83 -32.77 19.43
CA PRO A 387 -11.68 -32.07 18.15
C PRO A 387 -12.77 -32.40 17.09
N ALA A 388 -14.04 -32.44 17.49
CA ALA A 388 -15.15 -32.68 16.57
C ALA A 388 -16.43 -31.91 16.96
N ARG A 389 -16.43 -30.57 16.79
CA ARG A 389 -17.68 -29.79 16.75
C ARG A 389 -17.54 -28.53 15.90
N VAL A 390 -18.33 -28.48 14.83
CA VAL A 390 -18.49 -27.35 13.90
C VAL A 390 -19.25 -26.21 14.62
N PRO A 391 -18.80 -24.95 14.60
CA PRO A 391 -19.58 -23.83 15.14
C PRO A 391 -20.61 -23.33 14.12
N GLU A 392 -21.88 -23.24 14.53
CA GLU A 392 -22.95 -22.53 13.82
C GLU A 392 -22.75 -21.00 13.86
N PRO A 393 -23.25 -20.26 12.85
CA PRO A 393 -23.00 -18.83 12.70
C PRO A 393 -23.81 -17.96 13.68
N CYS A 394 -23.14 -16.96 14.26
CA CYS A 394 -23.74 -15.96 15.13
C CYS A 394 -24.71 -15.05 14.38
N VAL A 395 -25.96 -15.03 14.84
CA VAL A 395 -26.98 -14.03 14.49
C VAL A 395 -26.64 -12.73 15.23
N TYR A 396 -26.55 -11.60 14.52
CA TYR A 396 -26.46 -10.28 15.12
C TYR A 396 -27.86 -9.77 15.45
N GLU A 397 -28.08 -9.41 16.71
CA GLU A 397 -29.32 -8.79 17.20
C GLU A 397 -29.16 -7.26 17.16
N ALA A 398 -30.03 -6.58 16.43
CA ALA A 398 -30.03 -5.13 16.29
C ALA A 398 -30.74 -4.47 17.48
N VAL A 399 -30.01 -3.68 18.27
CA VAL A 399 -30.60 -2.86 19.35
C VAL A 399 -31.24 -1.62 18.74
N ALA A 400 -32.57 -1.63 18.64
CA ALA A 400 -33.37 -0.45 18.30
C ALA A 400 -33.39 0.56 19.46
N LYS A 401 -32.81 1.75 19.25
CA LYS A 401 -32.96 2.90 20.15
C LYS A 401 -34.32 3.58 19.89
N ASN A 402 -35.25 3.40 20.82
CA ASN A 402 -36.48 4.18 20.91
C ASN A 402 -36.17 5.66 21.15
N ARG A 403 -36.53 6.53 20.18
CA ARG A 403 -36.76 7.96 20.41
C ARG A 403 -38.25 8.23 20.26
N ILE A 404 -38.90 8.46 21.39
CA ILE A 404 -40.25 9.01 21.47
C ILE A 404 -40.16 10.49 21.05
N LYS A 405 -40.81 10.87 19.95
CA LYS A 405 -41.22 12.25 19.67
C LYS A 405 -42.74 12.26 19.62
N ALA A 406 -43.35 12.95 20.58
CA ALA A 406 -44.74 13.32 20.55
C ALA A 406 -44.97 14.33 19.42
N GLY A 407 -46.00 14.08 18.61
CA GLY A 407 -46.62 15.02 17.68
C GLY A 407 -48.10 15.21 18.06
N PRO A 408 -48.72 16.35 17.73
CA PRO A 408 -49.89 16.87 18.42
C PRO A 408 -51.22 16.29 17.91
N GLU A 409 -52.21 16.28 18.80
CA GLU A 409 -53.62 16.00 18.52
C GLU A 409 -54.23 17.05 17.58
N ALA A 410 -55.15 16.56 16.74
CA ALA A 410 -55.97 17.34 15.86
C ALA A 410 -57.10 18.06 16.60
N LYS A 411 -57.34 19.32 16.22
CA LYS A 411 -58.68 19.89 16.06
C LYS A 411 -58.67 21.03 15.06
#